data_AF-A0A831SLG7-F1
#
_entry.id   AF-A0A831SLG7-F1
#
_cell.length_a   1.000
_cell.length_b   1.000
_cell.length_c   1.000
_cell.angle_alpha   90.00
_cell.angle_beta   90.00
_cell.angle_gamma   90.00
#
_symmetry.space_group_name_H-M   'P 1'
#
loop_
_entity.id
_entity.type
_entity.pdbx_description
1 polymer ?
#
loop_
_entity_poly.entity_id
_entity_poly.type
_entity_poly.pdbx_seq_one_letter_code
_entity_poly.pdbx_strand_id
1 'polypeptide(L)'
;MNFKILILSGILILTEIGISFTVQAEKENPAVTLISVYDNYQVDPELKTAWGFATIIKTPQELILFDTGGNSEILLFNMGKLNISPSSIKKVVISHVHTDHIEGLGGFLDKNSNITVFIPRSPSIR
;
A
#
# COMPACT_ATOMS: atom_id res chain seq x y z
N MET A 1 -0.35 10.56 33.69
CA MET A 1 0.86 11.18 34.29
C MET A 1 1.69 11.70 33.14
N ASN A 2 1.80 13.02 32.96
CA ASN A 2 2.36 13.65 31.76
C ASN A 2 3.87 13.42 31.67
N PHE A 3 4.32 12.56 30.76
CA PHE A 3 5.73 12.24 30.49
C PHE A 3 6.62 13.47 30.26
N LYS A 4 6.03 14.61 29.84
CA LYS A 4 6.75 15.89 29.67
C LYS A 4 7.37 16.44 30.96
N ILE A 5 6.80 16.13 32.14
CA ILE A 5 7.28 16.68 33.42
C ILE A 5 8.49 15.90 33.96
N LEU A 6 8.62 14.60 33.67
CA LEU A 6 9.78 13.81 34.09
C LEU A 6 11.07 14.16 33.31
N ILE A 7 10.93 14.66 32.07
CA ILE A 7 12.09 14.97 31.21
C ILE A 7 12.81 16.25 31.70
N LEU A 8 12.09 17.23 32.25
CA LEU A 8 12.74 18.44 32.79
C LEU A 8 13.54 18.18 34.07
N SER A 9 13.09 17.25 34.93
CA SER A 9 13.82 16.90 36.16
C SER A 9 15.10 16.08 35.91
N GLY A 10 15.17 15.35 34.79
CA GLY A 10 16.35 14.55 34.44
C GLY A 10 17.50 15.34 33.81
N ILE A 11 17.21 16.49 33.18
CA ILE A 11 18.21 17.32 32.50
C ILE A 11 19.06 18.13 33.49
N LEU A 12 18.55 18.43 34.69
CA LEU A 12 19.26 19.24 35.68
C LEU A 12 20.31 18.45 36.51
N ILE A 13 20.29 17.11 36.47
CA ILE A 13 21.20 16.27 37.27
C ILE A 13 22.44 15.79 36.48
N LEU A 14 22.47 15.97 35.15
CA LEU A 14 23.47 15.32 34.29
C LEU A 14 24.40 16.28 33.52
N THR A 15 24.45 17.57 33.88
CA THR A 15 25.37 18.52 33.23
C THR A 15 26.85 18.30 33.57
N GLU A 16 27.19 17.39 34.50
CA GLU A 16 28.58 17.07 34.87
C GLU A 16 29.17 15.85 34.14
N ILE A 17 28.34 15.08 33.43
CA ILE A 17 28.79 13.89 32.70
C ILE A 17 28.32 14.09 31.27
N GLY A 18 29.23 14.39 30.36
CA GLY A 18 28.99 14.73 28.95
C GLY A 18 28.34 13.60 28.14
N ILE A 19 27.12 13.21 28.50
CA ILE A 19 26.29 12.25 27.78
C ILE A 19 25.35 13.06 26.91
N SER A 20 25.70 13.18 25.63
CA SER A 20 24.81 13.72 24.62
C SER A 20 23.70 12.68 24.36
N PHE A 21 22.49 12.95 24.84
CA PHE A 21 21.30 12.18 24.43
C PHE A 21 20.75 12.77 23.13
N THR A 22 20.95 12.05 22.03
CA THR A 22 20.25 12.31 20.77
C THR A 22 18.77 11.94 20.93
N VAL A 23 17.89 12.93 20.99
CA VAL A 23 16.45 12.74 20.88
C VAL A 23 16.14 12.43 19.41
N GLN A 24 16.00 11.15 19.07
CA GLN A 24 15.53 10.75 17.75
C GLN A 24 14.02 11.03 17.69
N ALA A 25 13.58 11.94 16.81
CA ALA A 25 12.15 12.12 16.56
C ALA A 25 11.58 10.79 16.02
N GLU A 26 10.58 10.24 16.67
CA GLU A 26 9.85 9.08 16.13
C GLU A 26 9.21 9.50 14.81
N LYS A 27 9.66 8.88 13.73
CA LYS A 27 9.05 9.03 12.42
C LYS A 27 7.68 8.36 12.48
N GLU A 28 6.61 9.12 12.68
CA GLU A 28 5.25 8.56 12.66
C GLU A 28 5.03 7.84 11.33
N ASN A 29 4.78 6.53 11.40
CA ASN A 29 4.43 5.75 10.22
C ASN A 29 3.04 6.19 9.75
N PRO A 30 2.85 6.50 8.45
CA PRO A 30 1.56 6.93 7.96
C PRO A 30 0.52 5.83 8.21
N ALA A 31 -0.64 6.24 8.73
CA ALA A 31 -1.73 5.31 9.05
C ALA A 31 -2.22 4.55 7.80
N VAL A 32 -2.10 5.13 6.60
CA VAL A 32 -2.42 4.49 5.33
C VAL A 32 -1.33 4.80 4.32
N THR A 33 -0.90 3.79 3.55
CA THR A 33 0.04 3.94 2.43
C THR A 33 -0.62 3.44 1.14
N LEU A 34 -0.47 4.20 0.06
CA LEU A 34 -0.86 3.79 -1.28
C LEU A 34 0.40 3.41 -2.07
N ILE A 35 0.41 2.22 -2.65
CA ILE A 35 1.52 1.72 -3.46
C ILE A 35 0.98 1.50 -4.86
N SER A 36 1.36 2.32 -5.83
CA SER A 36 0.96 2.10 -7.23
C SER A 36 1.65 0.84 -7.74
N VAL A 37 0.86 -0.14 -8.16
CA VAL A 37 1.35 -1.43 -8.69
C VAL A 37 1.05 -1.61 -10.17
N TYR A 38 0.22 -0.73 -10.74
CA TYR A 38 -0.07 -0.67 -12.17
C TYR A 38 -0.47 0.76 -12.51
N ASP A 39 0.23 1.36 -13.47
CA ASP A 39 0.02 2.73 -13.91
C ASP A 39 0.44 2.86 -15.37
N ASN A 40 -0.08 3.89 -16.06
CA ASN A 40 0.35 4.24 -17.41
C ASN A 40 1.65 5.06 -17.42
N TYR A 41 2.06 5.62 -16.28
CA TYR A 41 3.32 6.34 -16.13
C TYR A 41 4.40 5.50 -15.44
N GLN A 42 5.60 5.48 -16.02
CA GLN A 42 6.73 4.77 -15.43
C GLN A 42 7.49 5.72 -14.50
N VAL A 43 7.38 5.47 -13.19
CA VAL A 43 8.15 6.17 -12.15
C VAL A 43 9.35 5.33 -11.71
N ASP A 44 9.10 4.03 -11.48
CA ASP A 44 10.12 3.05 -11.16
C ASP A 44 10.48 2.24 -12.42
N PRO A 45 11.74 2.30 -12.90
CA PRO A 45 12.17 1.58 -14.09
C PRO A 45 12.17 0.05 -13.94
N GLU A 46 12.09 -0.48 -12.73
CA GLU A 46 11.96 -1.93 -12.50
C GLU A 46 10.53 -2.44 -12.68
N LEU A 47 9.55 -1.54 -12.73
CA LEU A 47 8.14 -1.85 -12.93
C LEU A 47 7.73 -1.70 -14.39
N LYS A 48 6.77 -2.52 -14.80
CA LYS A 48 6.13 -2.46 -16.12
C LYS A 48 4.91 -1.54 -16.06
N THR A 49 4.63 -0.85 -17.15
CA THR A 49 3.48 0.04 -17.29
C THR A 49 2.61 -0.35 -18.47
N ALA A 50 1.34 0.01 -18.41
CA ALA A 50 0.37 -0.13 -19.48
C ALA A 50 -0.84 0.75 -19.17
N TRP A 51 -1.75 0.92 -20.14
CA TRP A 51 -2.97 1.70 -19.91
C TRP A 51 -3.84 1.04 -18.83
N GLY A 52 -4.12 1.76 -17.75
CA GLY A 52 -4.92 1.30 -16.63
C GLY A 52 -4.35 1.70 -15.27
N PHE A 53 -5.01 1.20 -14.22
CA PHE A 53 -4.65 1.54 -12.85
C PHE A 53 -4.83 0.36 -11.89
N ALA A 54 -3.93 0.22 -10.93
CA ALA A 54 -4.10 -0.58 -9.74
C ALA A 54 -3.20 -0.08 -8.62
N THR A 55 -3.71 -0.06 -7.39
CA THR A 55 -2.93 0.31 -6.21
C THR A 55 -3.20 -0.61 -5.03
N ILE A 56 -2.16 -0.85 -4.23
CA ILE A 56 -2.29 -1.49 -2.93
C ILE A 56 -2.56 -0.42 -1.89
N ILE A 57 -3.70 -0.53 -1.22
CA ILE A 57 -4.02 0.25 -0.04
C ILE A 57 -3.55 -0.55 1.17
N LYS A 58 -2.47 -0.07 1.80
CA LYS A 58 -1.91 -0.64 3.02
C LYS A 58 -2.44 0.12 4.22
N THR A 59 -3.15 -0.59 5.09
CA THR A 59 -3.63 -0.10 6.39
C THR A 59 -2.90 -0.86 7.52
N PRO A 60 -3.09 -0.49 8.80
CA PRO A 60 -2.53 -1.24 9.91
C PRO A 60 -3.16 -2.64 10.07
N GLN A 61 -4.37 -2.85 9.52
CA GLN A 61 -5.12 -4.11 9.67
C GLN A 61 -4.97 -5.04 8.47
N GLU A 62 -4.89 -4.49 7.26
CA GLU A 62 -4.99 -5.29 6.03
C GLU A 62 -4.40 -4.61 4.79
N LEU A 63 -4.22 -5.42 3.75
CA LEU A 63 -3.90 -5.00 2.40
C LEU A 63 -5.12 -5.20 1.50
N ILE A 64 -5.46 -4.16 0.75
CA ILE A 64 -6.56 -4.14 -0.21
C ILE A 64 -5.97 -3.84 -1.58
N LEU A 65 -6.37 -4.60 -2.59
CA LEU A 65 -6.07 -4.27 -3.99
C LEU A 65 -7.23 -3.44 -4.55
N PHE A 66 -6.95 -2.21 -4.96
CA PHE A 66 -7.91 -1.33 -5.60
C PHE A 66 -7.60 -1.28 -7.10
N ASP A 67 -8.58 -1.69 -7.92
CA ASP A 67 -8.44 -2.03 -9.33
C ASP A 67 -7.36 -3.07 -9.62
N THR A 68 -7.28 -3.53 -10.86
CA THR A 68 -6.40 -4.64 -11.28
C THR A 68 -5.63 -4.34 -12.57
N GLY A 69 -5.79 -3.14 -13.14
CA GLY A 69 -5.20 -2.79 -14.42
C GLY A 69 -5.81 -3.57 -15.60
N GLY A 70 -5.26 -3.33 -16.78
CA GLY A 70 -5.69 -3.97 -18.03
C GLY A 70 -5.01 -5.31 -18.35
N ASN A 71 -4.08 -5.79 -17.50
CA ASN A 71 -3.29 -6.99 -17.79
C ASN A 71 -2.77 -7.67 -16.50
N SER A 72 -3.15 -8.93 -16.29
CA SER A 72 -2.80 -9.67 -15.07
C SER A 72 -1.31 -10.01 -14.96
N GLU A 73 -0.61 -10.24 -16.08
CA GLU A 73 0.83 -10.54 -16.05
C GLU A 73 1.65 -9.34 -15.58
N ILE A 74 1.31 -8.13 -16.04
CA ILE A 74 1.94 -6.89 -15.59
C ILE A 74 1.65 -6.65 -14.11
N LEU A 75 0.39 -6.79 -13.69
CA LEU A 75 -0.01 -6.65 -12.28
C LEU A 75 0.81 -7.60 -11.39
N LEU A 76 0.81 -8.90 -11.69
CA LEU A 76 1.49 -9.92 -10.90
C LEU A 76 3.01 -9.75 -10.92
N PHE A 77 3.58 -9.34 -12.06
CA PHE A 77 5.01 -9.03 -12.18
C PHE A 77 5.39 -7.87 -11.25
N ASN A 78 4.66 -6.76 -11.28
CA ASN A 78 4.94 -5.59 -10.45
C ASN A 78 4.74 -5.88 -8.97
N MET A 79 3.68 -6.61 -8.60
CA MET A 79 3.47 -7.08 -7.23
C MET A 79 4.67 -7.91 -6.74
N GLY A 80 5.18 -8.83 -7.59
CA GLY A 80 6.38 -9.61 -7.30
C GLY A 80 7.62 -8.74 -7.10
N LYS A 81 7.86 -7.76 -7.98
CA LYS A 81 8.96 -6.79 -7.87
C LYS A 81 8.92 -5.97 -6.58
N LEU A 82 7.72 -5.63 -6.12
CA LEU A 82 7.49 -4.89 -4.89
C LEU A 82 7.43 -5.77 -3.63
N ASN A 83 7.69 -7.08 -3.76
CA ASN A 83 7.59 -8.06 -2.68
C ASN A 83 6.19 -8.13 -2.03
N ILE A 84 5.15 -7.95 -2.83
CA ILE A 84 3.74 -8.03 -2.40
C ILE A 84 3.16 -9.34 -2.95
N SER A 85 2.87 -10.29 -2.05
CA SER A 85 2.24 -11.55 -2.46
C SER A 85 0.74 -11.34 -2.74
N PRO A 86 0.19 -11.86 -3.87
CA PRO A 86 -1.26 -11.90 -4.08
C PRO A 86 -2.04 -12.53 -2.92
N SER A 87 -1.48 -13.56 -2.26
CA SER A 87 -2.12 -14.27 -1.13
C SER A 87 -2.30 -13.42 0.14
N SER A 88 -1.55 -12.31 0.25
CA SER A 88 -1.65 -11.36 1.37
C SER A 88 -2.86 -10.43 1.28
N ILE A 89 -3.45 -10.31 0.09
CA ILE A 89 -4.64 -9.49 -0.16
C ILE A 89 -5.88 -10.30 0.22
N LYS A 90 -6.79 -9.69 0.98
CA LYS A 90 -8.07 -10.32 1.37
C LYS A 90 -9.28 -9.70 0.69
N LYS A 91 -9.11 -8.49 0.15
CA LYS A 91 -10.17 -7.72 -0.49
C LYS A 91 -9.66 -7.10 -1.78
N VAL A 92 -10.47 -7.20 -2.82
CA VAL A 92 -10.30 -6.44 -4.06
C VAL A 92 -11.48 -5.49 -4.19
N VAL A 93 -11.22 -4.23 -4.54
CA VAL A 93 -12.26 -3.24 -4.84
C VAL A 93 -12.08 -2.80 -6.29
N ILE A 94 -13.13 -2.95 -7.10
CA ILE A 94 -13.16 -2.44 -8.47
C ILE A 94 -13.87 -1.09 -8.47
N SER A 95 -13.24 -0.06 -9.01
CA SER A 95 -13.78 1.29 -9.08
C SER A 95 -14.94 1.39 -10.07
N HIS A 96 -14.75 0.80 -11.26
CA HIS A 96 -15.73 0.69 -12.35
C HIS A 96 -15.30 -0.40 -13.33
N VAL A 97 -16.19 -0.75 -14.27
CA VAL A 97 -16.00 -1.92 -15.16
C VAL A 97 -15.55 -1.47 -16.55
N HIS A 98 -14.41 -0.78 -16.60
CA HIS A 98 -13.65 -0.63 -17.84
C HIS A 98 -12.49 -1.62 -17.87
N THR A 99 -12.09 -2.02 -19.07
CA THR A 99 -11.11 -3.07 -19.30
C THR A 99 -9.78 -2.80 -18.61
N ASP A 100 -9.37 -1.54 -18.58
CA ASP A 100 -8.14 -1.04 -17.98
C ASP A 100 -8.13 -1.00 -16.44
N HIS A 101 -9.24 -1.41 -15.81
CA HIS A 101 -9.37 -1.54 -14.36
C HIS A 101 -9.66 -2.97 -13.89
N ILE A 102 -10.28 -3.81 -14.73
CA ILE A 102 -10.80 -5.13 -14.32
C ILE A 102 -10.12 -6.34 -14.98
N GLU A 103 -9.47 -6.18 -16.14
CA GLU A 103 -8.92 -7.33 -16.89
C GLU A 103 -7.79 -8.06 -16.13
N GLY A 104 -7.10 -7.38 -15.21
CA GLY A 104 -6.12 -8.05 -14.35
C GLY A 104 -6.72 -9.00 -13.30
N LEU A 105 -8.01 -8.90 -13.02
CA LEU A 105 -8.67 -9.63 -11.93
C LEU A 105 -8.61 -11.15 -12.11
N GLY A 106 -8.82 -11.65 -13.33
CA GLY A 106 -8.84 -13.10 -13.60
C GLY A 106 -7.52 -13.77 -13.20
N GLY A 107 -6.40 -13.29 -13.74
CA GLY A 107 -5.09 -13.84 -13.40
C GLY A 107 -4.67 -13.60 -11.95
N PHE A 108 -5.16 -12.52 -11.32
CA PHE A 108 -5.00 -12.34 -9.88
C PHE A 108 -5.72 -13.43 -9.07
N LEU A 109 -6.98 -13.74 -9.40
CA LEU A 109 -7.78 -14.76 -8.72
C LEU A 109 -7.23 -16.18 -8.91
N ASP A 110 -6.56 -16.45 -10.02
CA ASP A 110 -5.81 -17.71 -10.22
C ASP A 110 -4.70 -17.92 -9.18
N LYS A 111 -4.16 -16.82 -8.62
CA LYS A 111 -3.15 -16.85 -7.54
C LYS A 111 -3.76 -16.74 -6.15
N ASN A 112 -4.97 -16.18 -6.03
CA ASN A 112 -5.66 -16.02 -4.76
C ASN A 112 -7.18 -16.02 -4.95
N SER A 113 -7.80 -17.20 -4.85
CA SER A 113 -9.23 -17.39 -5.13
C SER A 113 -10.14 -17.24 -3.92
N ASN A 114 -9.62 -17.22 -2.69
CA ASN A 114 -10.41 -17.16 -1.46
C ASN A 114 -10.41 -15.73 -0.87
N ILE A 115 -11.04 -14.81 -1.59
CA ILE A 115 -11.11 -13.39 -1.22
C ILE A 115 -12.49 -12.79 -1.50
N THR A 116 -12.75 -11.60 -0.93
CA THR A 116 -13.94 -10.82 -1.27
C THR A 116 -13.62 -9.82 -2.37
N VAL A 117 -14.45 -9.77 -3.42
CA VAL A 117 -14.37 -8.78 -4.49
C VAL A 117 -15.58 -7.84 -4.39
N PHE A 118 -15.33 -6.55 -4.24
CA PHE A 118 -16.36 -5.51 -4.24
C PHE A 118 -16.42 -4.86 -5.62
N ILE A 119 -17.60 -4.90 -6.24
CA ILE A 119 -17.86 -4.33 -7.58
C ILE A 119 -19.13 -3.44 -7.49
N PRO A 120 -19.17 -2.27 -8.15
CA PRO A 120 -20.35 -1.41 -8.17
C PRO A 120 -21.56 -2.14 -8.78
N ARG A 121 -22.74 -1.93 -8.20
CA ARG A 121 -24.00 -2.56 -8.66
C ARG A 121 -24.37 -2.17 -10.10
N SER A 122 -24.05 -0.94 -10.50
CA SER A 122 -24.35 -0.38 -11.82
C SER A 122 -23.04 0.04 -12.48
N PRO A 123 -22.45 -0.79 -13.34
CA PRO A 123 -21.27 -0.39 -14.08
C PRO A 123 -21.67 0.71 -15.07
N SER A 124 -21.16 1.92 -14.86
CA SER A 124 -21.25 2.99 -15.84
C SER A 124 -20.35 2.64 -17.02
N ILE A 125 -20.93 2.02 -18.06
CA ILE A 125 -20.31 1.88 -19.38
C ILE A 125 -20.69 3.15 -20.15
N ARG A 126 -19.82 4.17 -20.13
CA ARG A 126 -19.98 5.36 -20.96
C ARG A 126 -18.72 5.59 -21.75
#